data_AF-A0A223VL88-F1
#
_entry.id   AF-A0A223VL88-F1
#
_cell.length_a   1.000
_cell.length_b   1.000
_cell.length_c   1.000
_cell.angle_alpha   90.00
_cell.angle_beta   90.00
_cell.angle_gamma   90.00
#
_symmetry.space_group_name_H-M   'P 1'
#
loop_
_entity.id
_entity.type
_entity.pdbx_description
1 polymer ?
#
loop_
_entity_poly.entity_id
_entity_poly.type
_entity_poly.pdbx_seq_one_letter_code
_entity_poly.pdbx_strand_id
1 'polypeptide(L)'
;MSLKNDLNDVLHDIFEGQKEVALFVVSGKYYYVVDDKENYCIDVGMEYKAYIDSGDMNADLYDEAVANFRSSIPVLDVNTFSQYVDAGSVIEFSVEDMRGFFHFGYSPEYLLEIYRHVGAIVSNDAEGRLDELGKLRMRLPKFFIDLDNKVLRHTDWDRAHEDYATLGWDAKASSDFDKLIPAENKYWVVNDMDFWILYS
;
A
#
# COMPACT_ATOMS: atom_id res chain seq x y z
N MET A 1 13.14 21.50 -1.49
CA MET A 1 13.26 20.43 -0.48
C MET A 1 14.37 19.48 -0.91
N SER A 2 14.99 18.77 0.02
CA SER A 2 15.96 17.72 -0.32
C SER A 2 15.26 16.37 -0.23
N LEU A 3 15.57 15.44 -1.15
CA LEU A 3 15.01 14.08 -1.18
C LEU A 3 15.05 13.37 0.20
N LYS A 4 16.05 13.67 1.03
CA LYS A 4 16.16 13.14 2.40
C LYS A 4 15.12 13.69 3.37
N ASN A 5 14.70 14.94 3.21
CA ASN A 5 13.64 15.51 4.04
C ASN A 5 12.30 14.90 3.62
N ASP A 6 12.08 14.77 2.31
CA ASP A 6 10.85 14.19 1.75
C ASP A 6 10.68 12.72 2.19
N LEU A 7 11.76 11.94 2.24
CA LEU A 7 11.74 10.56 2.76
C LEU A 7 11.49 10.47 4.27
N ASN A 8 12.01 11.41 5.06
CA ASN A 8 11.77 11.42 6.52
C ASN A 8 10.31 11.73 6.84
N ASP A 9 9.71 12.69 6.14
CA ASP A 9 8.31 13.05 6.32
C ASP A 9 7.39 11.89 5.90
N VAL A 10 7.68 11.24 4.77
CA VAL A 10 6.95 10.04 4.32
C VAL A 10 7.07 8.89 5.32
N LEU A 11 8.27 8.62 5.85
CA LEU A 11 8.45 7.58 6.86
C LEU A 11 7.72 7.91 8.15
N HIS A 12 7.69 9.18 8.55
CA HIS A 12 6.93 9.61 9.72
C HIS A 12 5.44 9.34 9.53
N ASP A 13 4.85 9.79 8.41
CA ASP A 13 3.44 9.57 8.10
C ASP A 13 3.08 8.08 8.06
N ILE A 14 3.95 7.25 7.48
CA ILE A 14 3.77 5.79 7.45
C ILE A 14 3.84 5.21 8.87
N PHE A 15 4.83 5.58 9.68
CA PHE A 15 4.99 5.04 11.04
C PHE A 15 3.91 5.50 12.03
N GLU A 16 3.30 6.66 11.79
CA GLU A 16 2.11 7.11 12.52
C GLU A 16 0.81 6.46 11.99
N GLY A 17 0.90 5.63 10.94
CA GLY A 17 -0.24 4.94 10.34
C GLY A 17 -1.19 5.85 9.55
N GLN A 18 -0.70 7.03 9.14
CA GLN A 18 -1.46 7.98 8.33
C GLN A 18 -1.44 7.56 6.86
N LYS A 19 -0.26 7.18 6.36
CA LYS A 19 -0.08 6.78 4.97
C LYS A 19 0.35 5.34 4.83
N GLU A 20 0.06 4.77 3.67
CA GLU A 20 0.47 3.42 3.31
C GLU A 20 1.10 3.43 1.92
N VAL A 21 1.84 2.37 1.59
CA VAL A 21 2.37 2.19 0.23
C VAL A 21 1.42 1.30 -0.58
N ALA A 22 1.04 1.76 -1.77
CA ALA A 22 0.32 0.98 -2.77
C ALA A 22 1.15 0.82 -4.05
N LEU A 23 1.05 -0.36 -4.66
CA LEU A 23 1.58 -0.62 -6.00
C LEU A 23 0.42 -0.69 -7.00
N PHE A 24 0.43 0.22 -7.98
CA PHE A 24 -0.52 0.26 -9.07
C PHE A 24 0.06 -0.33 -10.35
N VAL A 25 -0.75 -1.05 -11.12
CA VAL A 25 -0.45 -1.46 -12.50
C VAL A 25 -1.41 -0.75 -13.45
N VAL A 26 -0.85 0.07 -14.35
CA VAL A 26 -1.63 0.86 -15.31
C VAL A 26 -0.93 0.87 -16.67
N SER A 27 -1.64 0.45 -17.71
CA SER A 27 -1.10 0.27 -19.06
C SER A 27 0.21 -0.53 -19.08
N GLY A 28 0.29 -1.59 -18.27
CA GLY A 28 1.45 -2.47 -18.13
C GLY A 28 2.65 -1.86 -17.39
N LYS A 29 2.48 -0.68 -16.76
CA LYS A 29 3.52 -0.01 -15.97
C LYS A 29 3.19 -0.07 -14.49
N TYR A 30 4.24 -0.12 -13.68
CA TYR A 30 4.17 -0.19 -12.22
C TYR A 30 4.42 1.19 -11.61
N TYR A 31 3.57 1.58 -10.67
CA TYR A 31 3.61 2.87 -9.97
C TYR A 31 3.57 2.63 -8.47
N TYR A 32 4.51 3.22 -7.73
CA TYR A 32 4.49 3.20 -6.26
C TYR A 32 3.91 4.52 -5.78
N VAL A 33 2.81 4.41 -5.05
CA VAL A 33 2.04 5.54 -4.55
C VAL A 33 2.03 5.47 -3.04
N VAL A 34 2.29 6.61 -2.39
CA VAL A 34 2.15 6.75 -0.94
C VAL A 34 1.09 7.80 -0.64
N ASP A 35 0.04 7.36 0.04
CA ASP A 35 -1.17 8.15 0.29
C ASP A 35 -1.96 7.58 1.48
N ASP A 36 -3.03 8.28 1.89
CA ASP A 36 -3.99 7.81 2.88
C ASP A 36 -4.66 6.52 2.37
N LYS A 37 -4.80 5.51 3.24
CA LYS A 37 -5.33 4.19 2.85
C LYS A 37 -6.76 4.24 2.35
N GLU A 38 -7.55 5.23 2.79
CA GLU A 38 -8.90 5.49 2.27
C GLU A 38 -8.88 5.70 0.74
N ASN A 39 -7.84 6.34 0.21
CA ASN A 39 -7.74 6.69 -1.21
C ASN A 39 -7.49 5.48 -2.12
N TYR A 40 -7.21 4.30 -1.55
CA TYR A 40 -6.99 3.06 -2.30
C TYR A 40 -8.27 2.25 -2.55
N CYS A 41 -9.41 2.71 -2.05
CA CYS A 41 -10.71 2.17 -2.41
C CYS A 41 -11.00 2.34 -3.92
N ILE A 42 -11.49 1.28 -4.56
CA ILE A 42 -11.80 1.28 -6.00
C ILE A 42 -13.01 2.16 -6.31
N ASP A 43 -14.09 2.05 -5.52
CA ASP A 43 -15.31 2.84 -5.69
C ASP A 43 -15.86 3.22 -4.32
N VAL A 44 -15.62 4.47 -3.93
CA VAL A 44 -16.06 4.99 -2.62
C VAL A 44 -17.59 5.00 -2.50
N GLY A 45 -18.32 5.08 -3.62
CA GLY A 45 -19.78 5.07 -3.59
C GLY A 45 -20.34 3.73 -3.11
N MET A 46 -19.66 2.62 -3.40
CA MET A 46 -20.04 1.30 -2.89
C MET A 46 -19.80 1.21 -1.38
N GLU A 47 -18.66 1.71 -0.91
CA GLU A 47 -18.31 1.74 0.50
C GLU A 47 -19.27 2.63 1.31
N TYR A 48 -19.54 3.85 0.84
CA TYR A 48 -20.45 4.77 1.53
C TYR A 48 -21.90 4.27 1.54
N LYS A 49 -22.35 3.56 0.50
CA LYS A 49 -23.65 2.88 0.55
C LYS A 49 -23.68 1.81 1.64
N ALA A 50 -22.61 1.03 1.79
CA ALA A 50 -22.52 0.06 2.88
C ALA A 50 -22.58 0.74 4.26
N TYR A 51 -21.96 1.92 4.42
CA TYR A 51 -22.06 2.72 5.65
C TYR A 51 -23.47 3.28 5.91
N ILE A 52 -24.22 3.60 4.85
CA ILE A 52 -25.64 4.00 5.00
C ILE A 52 -26.47 2.79 5.44
N ASP A 53 -26.24 1.63 4.83
CA ASP A 53 -26.98 0.40 5.13
C ASP A 53 -26.70 -0.11 6.56
N SER A 54 -25.48 0.10 7.08
CA SER A 54 -25.12 -0.21 8.47
C SER A 54 -25.57 0.85 9.49
N GLY A 55 -25.92 2.05 9.04
CA GLY A 55 -26.29 3.19 9.89
C GLY A 55 -25.11 4.03 10.37
N ASP A 56 -23.91 3.81 9.84
CA ASP A 56 -22.69 4.57 10.15
C ASP A 56 -22.63 5.92 9.40
N MET A 57 -23.42 6.08 8.34
CA MET A 57 -23.52 7.31 7.55
C MET A 57 -24.97 7.75 7.35
N ASN A 58 -25.22 9.07 7.42
CA ASN A 58 -26.50 9.64 7.01
C ASN A 58 -26.58 9.71 5.47
N ALA A 59 -27.63 9.13 4.90
CA ALA A 59 -27.90 9.14 3.45
C ALA A 59 -27.92 10.55 2.85
N ASP A 60 -28.33 11.58 3.59
CA ASP A 60 -28.35 12.97 3.12
C ASP A 60 -26.95 13.53 2.83
N LEU A 61 -25.89 12.91 3.37
CA LEU A 61 -24.49 13.32 3.17
C LEU A 61 -23.81 12.57 2.01
N TYR A 62 -24.47 11.57 1.42
CA TYR A 62 -23.88 10.67 0.44
C TYR A 62 -23.31 11.40 -0.77
N ASP A 63 -24.14 12.21 -1.44
CA ASP A 63 -23.75 12.87 -2.69
C ASP A 63 -22.59 13.85 -2.48
N GLU A 64 -22.61 14.60 -1.37
CA GLU A 64 -21.54 15.53 -1.01
C GLU A 64 -20.24 14.79 -0.69
N ALA A 65 -20.31 13.70 0.09
CA ALA A 65 -19.13 12.93 0.47
C ALA A 65 -18.48 12.28 -0.75
N VAL A 66 -19.26 11.69 -1.66
CA VAL A 66 -18.76 11.11 -2.92
C VAL A 66 -18.14 12.19 -3.81
N ALA A 67 -18.76 13.37 -3.92
CA ALA A 67 -18.26 14.46 -4.75
C ALA A 67 -16.93 15.06 -4.22
N ASN A 68 -16.72 15.02 -2.91
CA ASN A 68 -15.54 15.57 -2.25
C ASN A 68 -14.41 14.54 -2.08
N PHE A 69 -14.67 13.26 -2.29
CA PHE A 69 -13.68 12.20 -2.13
C PHE A 69 -12.58 12.27 -3.20
N ARG A 70 -11.31 12.10 -2.77
CA ARG A 70 -10.13 11.96 -3.63
C ARG A 70 -10.11 12.98 -4.78
N SER A 71 -10.22 14.26 -4.45
CA SER A 71 -10.27 15.36 -5.42
C SER A 71 -11.34 15.17 -6.51
N SER A 72 -12.53 14.73 -6.11
CA SER A 72 -13.68 14.43 -6.98
C SER A 72 -13.49 13.23 -7.91
N ILE A 73 -12.69 12.24 -7.49
CA ILE A 73 -12.46 10.98 -8.21
C ILE A 73 -13.04 9.82 -7.40
N PRO A 74 -14.35 9.54 -7.52
CA PRO A 74 -14.99 8.50 -6.72
C PRO A 74 -14.59 7.08 -7.14
N VAL A 75 -14.22 6.88 -8.40
CA VAL A 75 -13.86 5.57 -8.96
C VAL A 75 -12.42 5.60 -9.47
N LEU A 76 -11.62 4.62 -9.06
CA LEU A 76 -10.27 4.36 -9.56
C LEU A 76 -10.34 3.36 -10.73
N ASP A 77 -10.01 3.84 -11.92
CA ASP A 77 -9.81 3.02 -13.11
C ASP A 77 -8.69 3.58 -13.99
N VAL A 78 -8.37 2.90 -15.08
CA VAL A 78 -7.30 3.29 -16.02
C VAL A 78 -7.45 4.71 -16.57
N ASN A 79 -8.66 5.26 -16.64
CA ASN A 79 -8.95 6.60 -17.15
C ASN A 79 -8.89 7.68 -16.07
N THR A 80 -9.10 7.32 -14.80
CA THR A 80 -9.09 8.26 -13.68
C THR A 80 -7.75 8.27 -12.92
N PHE A 81 -6.92 7.24 -13.08
CA PHE A 81 -5.65 7.12 -12.35
C PHE A 81 -4.71 8.31 -12.56
N SER A 82 -4.53 8.79 -13.80
CA SER A 82 -3.67 9.94 -14.04
C SER A 82 -4.18 11.19 -13.32
N GLN A 83 -5.50 11.39 -13.31
CA GLN A 83 -6.11 12.49 -12.57
C GLN A 83 -5.89 12.32 -11.07
N TYR A 84 -5.95 11.10 -10.54
CA TYR A 84 -5.71 10.84 -9.12
C TYR A 84 -4.28 11.21 -8.70
N VAL A 85 -3.28 10.77 -9.47
CA VAL A 85 -1.87 11.10 -9.20
C VAL A 85 -1.62 12.61 -9.35
N ASP A 86 -2.28 13.27 -10.31
CA ASP A 86 -2.12 14.71 -10.57
C ASP A 86 -2.91 15.60 -9.59
N ALA A 87 -4.01 15.11 -9.02
CA ALA A 87 -4.96 15.91 -8.23
C ALA A 87 -4.63 15.97 -6.73
N GLY A 88 -3.64 15.22 -6.26
CA GLY A 88 -3.18 15.23 -4.87
C GLY A 88 -1.68 15.53 -4.75
N SER A 89 -1.22 15.73 -3.52
CA SER A 89 0.22 15.68 -3.17
C SER A 89 0.74 14.22 -3.18
N VAL A 90 0.29 13.43 -4.15
CA VAL A 90 0.66 12.03 -4.29
C VAL A 90 2.12 11.98 -4.69
N ILE A 91 2.91 11.25 -3.91
CA ILE A 91 4.31 11.05 -4.22
C ILE A 91 4.42 9.77 -5.02
N GLU A 92 4.57 9.92 -6.34
CA GLU A 92 4.98 8.83 -7.22
C GLU A 92 6.48 8.60 -7.02
N PHE A 93 6.84 7.36 -6.68
CA PHE A 93 8.24 6.96 -6.55
C PHE A 93 8.65 6.02 -7.68
N SER A 94 9.88 6.15 -8.16
CA SER A 94 10.49 5.10 -8.97
C SER A 94 10.81 3.88 -8.10
N VAL A 95 11.02 2.71 -8.72
CA VAL A 95 11.45 1.52 -7.98
C VAL A 95 12.79 1.74 -7.25
N GLU A 96 13.69 2.55 -7.82
CA GLU A 96 14.98 2.88 -7.19
C GLU A 96 14.80 3.79 -5.97
N ASP A 97 13.87 4.75 -6.04
CA ASP A 97 13.51 5.56 -4.88
C ASP A 97 12.90 4.70 -3.77
N MET A 98 12.03 3.75 -4.13
CA MET A 98 11.42 2.81 -3.19
C MET A 98 12.44 1.86 -2.55
N ARG A 99 13.46 1.42 -3.29
CA ARG A 99 14.59 0.66 -2.72
C ARG A 99 15.30 1.52 -1.68
N GLY A 100 15.66 2.76 -2.04
CA GLY A 100 16.27 3.74 -1.14
C GLY A 100 15.44 3.99 0.12
N PHE A 101 14.13 4.15 -0.04
CA PHE A 101 13.14 4.28 1.03
C PHE A 101 13.15 3.06 1.96
N PHE A 102 13.08 1.85 1.42
CA PHE A 102 12.96 0.62 2.21
C PHE A 102 14.15 0.44 3.17
N HIS A 103 15.37 0.68 2.69
CA HIS A 103 16.58 0.57 3.52
C HIS A 103 17.04 1.90 4.14
N PHE A 104 16.24 2.97 4.07
CA PHE A 104 16.62 4.26 4.62
C PHE A 104 16.84 4.17 6.14
N GLY A 105 18.01 4.60 6.61
CA GLY A 105 18.40 4.53 8.03
C GLY A 105 19.00 3.19 8.46
N TYR A 106 19.13 2.21 7.57
CA TYR A 106 19.73 0.91 7.86
C TYR A 106 21.03 0.69 7.08
N SER A 107 22.03 0.07 7.74
CA SER A 107 23.21 -0.42 7.02
C SER A 107 22.92 -1.79 6.39
N PRO A 108 23.60 -2.17 5.29
CA PRO A 108 23.44 -3.49 4.69
C PRO A 108 23.72 -4.64 5.66
N GLU A 109 24.71 -4.49 6.55
CA GLU A 109 25.07 -5.50 7.55
C GLU A 109 23.95 -5.70 8.57
N TYR A 110 23.30 -4.61 8.97
CA TYR A 110 22.20 -4.67 9.93
C TYR A 110 20.92 -5.25 9.30
N LEU A 111 20.63 -4.94 8.04
CA LEU A 111 19.54 -5.60 7.30
C LEU A 111 19.76 -7.11 7.20
N LEU A 112 20.99 -7.56 6.95
CA LEU A 112 21.33 -8.97 6.95
C LEU A 112 21.13 -9.63 8.31
N GLU A 113 21.48 -8.95 9.40
CA GLU A 113 21.22 -9.42 10.76
C GLU A 113 19.71 -9.57 11.02
N ILE A 114 18.91 -8.57 10.67
CA ILE A 114 17.45 -8.63 10.79
C ILE A 114 16.90 -9.78 9.96
N TYR A 115 17.30 -9.91 8.69
CA TYR A 115 16.79 -10.95 7.80
C TYR A 115 17.04 -12.36 8.36
N ARG A 116 18.26 -12.62 8.85
CA ARG A 116 18.60 -13.88 9.52
C ARG A 116 17.77 -14.10 10.79
N HIS A 117 17.54 -13.04 11.56
CA HIS A 117 16.71 -13.12 12.76
C HIS A 117 15.26 -13.45 12.44
N VAL A 118 14.67 -12.86 11.39
CA VAL A 118 13.32 -13.21 10.92
C VAL A 118 13.26 -14.68 10.51
N GLY A 119 14.24 -15.17 9.75
CA GLY A 119 14.32 -16.59 9.40
C GLY A 119 14.39 -17.51 10.63
N ALA A 120 15.10 -17.10 11.68
CA ALA A 120 15.15 -17.84 12.93
C ALA A 120 13.81 -17.81 13.71
N ILE A 121 13.11 -16.68 13.74
CA ILE A 121 11.77 -16.59 14.36
C ILE A 121 10.78 -17.49 13.61
N VAL A 122 10.75 -17.45 12.28
CA VAL A 122 9.91 -18.32 11.45
C VAL A 122 10.24 -19.80 11.68
N SER A 123 11.50 -20.10 12.00
CA SER A 123 11.96 -21.45 12.37
C SER A 123 11.72 -21.81 13.85
N ASN A 124 11.09 -20.92 14.63
CA ASN A 124 10.83 -21.04 16.07
C ASN A 124 12.09 -21.10 16.96
N ASP A 125 13.19 -20.51 16.50
CA ASP A 125 14.52 -20.53 17.13
C ASP A 125 14.88 -19.23 17.88
N ALA A 126 14.00 -18.22 17.92
CA ALA A 126 14.26 -16.94 18.57
C ALA A 126 12.99 -16.19 19.03
N GLU A 127 13.10 -15.39 20.11
CA GLU A 127 12.09 -14.39 20.48
C GLU A 127 12.28 -13.10 19.66
N GLY A 128 11.17 -12.46 19.28
CA GLY A 128 11.18 -11.38 18.27
C GLY A 128 11.57 -10.00 18.80
N ARG A 129 12.44 -9.29 18.06
CA ARG A 129 12.57 -7.83 18.11
C ARG A 129 11.37 -7.16 17.44
N LEU A 130 10.24 -7.09 18.15
CA LEU A 130 8.93 -6.73 17.59
C LEU A 130 8.86 -5.31 16.99
N ASP A 131 9.63 -4.36 17.49
CA ASP A 131 9.57 -2.95 17.10
C ASP A 131 10.22 -2.67 15.74
N GLU A 132 11.43 -3.14 15.50
CA GLU A 132 12.14 -2.94 14.23
C GLU A 132 11.55 -3.79 13.10
N LEU A 133 11.06 -4.99 13.41
CA LEU A 133 10.32 -5.81 12.44
C LEU A 133 9.00 -5.12 12.04
N GLY A 134 8.32 -4.50 13.00
CA GLY A 134 7.14 -3.67 12.74
C GLY A 134 7.45 -2.53 11.78
N LYS A 135 8.50 -1.74 12.05
CA LYS A 135 8.90 -0.62 11.18
C LYS A 135 9.23 -1.06 9.76
N LEU A 136 9.99 -2.15 9.58
CA LEU A 136 10.28 -2.67 8.25
C LEU A 136 9.03 -3.19 7.54
N ARG A 137 8.14 -3.87 8.27
CA ARG A 137 6.85 -4.34 7.72
C ARG A 137 5.98 -3.18 7.26
N MET A 138 5.94 -2.07 7.99
CA MET A 138 5.19 -0.86 7.60
C MET A 138 5.72 -0.22 6.31
N ARG A 139 6.95 -0.51 5.91
CA ARG A 139 7.53 -0.04 4.64
C ARG A 139 7.17 -0.93 3.45
N LEU A 140 6.52 -2.08 3.65
CA LEU A 140 6.07 -2.95 2.56
C LEU A 140 4.77 -2.41 1.94
N PRO A 141 4.50 -2.70 0.65
CA PRO A 141 3.22 -2.31 0.07
C PRO A 141 2.09 -3.04 0.77
N LYS A 142 1.08 -2.29 1.21
CA LYS A 142 -0.15 -2.86 1.77
C LYS A 142 -1.20 -3.15 0.71
N PHE A 143 -1.08 -2.55 -0.47
CA PHE A 143 -2.04 -2.68 -1.57
C PHE A 143 -1.33 -3.01 -2.88
N PHE A 144 -1.92 -3.93 -3.64
CA PHE A 144 -1.62 -4.18 -5.04
C PHE A 144 -2.90 -3.98 -5.85
N ILE A 145 -2.87 -3.04 -6.79
CA ILE A 145 -4.02 -2.58 -7.56
C ILE A 145 -3.67 -2.62 -9.04
N ASP A 146 -4.13 -3.65 -9.74
CA ASP A 146 -3.99 -3.77 -11.19
C ASP A 146 -5.24 -3.22 -11.87
N LEU A 147 -5.15 -2.00 -12.41
CA LEU A 147 -6.27 -1.35 -13.10
C LEU A 147 -6.53 -1.96 -14.48
N ASP A 148 -5.50 -2.55 -15.10
CA ASP A 148 -5.61 -3.15 -16.43
C ASP A 148 -6.43 -4.45 -16.37
N ASN A 149 -6.18 -5.27 -15.35
CA ASN A 149 -6.81 -6.58 -15.15
C ASN A 149 -7.90 -6.57 -14.07
N LYS A 150 -8.15 -5.43 -13.43
CA LYS A 150 -9.12 -5.28 -12.32
C LYS A 150 -8.84 -6.23 -11.16
N VAL A 151 -7.60 -6.24 -10.68
CA VAL A 151 -7.20 -7.03 -9.51
C VAL A 151 -6.92 -6.10 -8.33
N LEU A 152 -7.55 -6.38 -7.20
CA LEU A 152 -7.24 -5.75 -5.92
C LEU A 152 -6.75 -6.82 -4.94
N ARG A 153 -5.61 -6.56 -4.31
CA ARG A 153 -5.11 -7.33 -3.17
C ARG A 153 -4.63 -6.37 -2.09
N HIS A 154 -4.87 -6.71 -0.84
CA HIS A 154 -4.35 -5.90 0.28
C HIS A 154 -4.05 -6.74 1.51
N THR A 155 -3.17 -6.21 2.36
CA THR A 155 -2.90 -6.72 3.72
C THR A 155 -3.49 -5.82 4.80
N ASP A 156 -4.35 -4.87 4.46
CA ASP A 156 -5.15 -4.14 5.45
C ASP A 156 -6.27 -5.06 5.93
N TRP A 157 -6.06 -5.67 7.10
CA TRP A 157 -6.99 -6.64 7.71
C TRP A 157 -8.07 -5.96 8.56
N ASP A 158 -7.95 -4.65 8.79
CA ASP A 158 -8.89 -3.89 9.61
C ASP A 158 -10.12 -3.45 8.81
N ARG A 159 -10.09 -3.58 7.48
CA ARG A 159 -11.15 -3.14 6.56
C ARG A 159 -11.37 -4.14 5.44
N ALA A 160 -12.62 -4.24 5.01
CA ALA A 160 -13.05 -5.11 3.92
C ALA A 160 -13.04 -4.37 2.56
N HIS A 161 -11.88 -3.85 2.15
CA HIS A 161 -11.75 -3.13 0.87
C HIS A 161 -12.20 -3.96 -0.33
N GLU A 162 -12.06 -5.28 -0.23
CA GLU A 162 -12.48 -6.23 -1.24
C GLU A 162 -13.99 -6.29 -1.45
N ASP A 163 -14.79 -6.00 -0.42
CA ASP A 163 -16.25 -6.07 -0.49
C ASP A 163 -16.84 -4.89 -1.27
N TYR A 164 -16.09 -3.80 -1.41
CA TYR A 164 -16.51 -2.57 -2.07
C TYR A 164 -15.98 -2.43 -3.50
N ALA A 165 -15.19 -3.39 -3.97
CA ALA A 165 -14.74 -3.40 -5.35
C ALA A 165 -15.91 -3.57 -6.33
N THR A 166 -15.86 -2.86 -7.47
CA THR A 166 -16.95 -2.90 -8.45
C THR A 166 -17.07 -4.28 -9.10
N LEU A 167 -18.26 -4.58 -9.66
CA LEU A 167 -18.50 -5.86 -10.33
C LEU A 167 -17.46 -6.13 -11.43
N GLY A 168 -16.84 -7.30 -11.38
CA GLY A 168 -15.81 -7.73 -12.33
C GLY A 168 -14.38 -7.50 -11.86
N TRP A 169 -14.19 -6.98 -10.65
CA TRP A 169 -12.89 -7.01 -9.97
C TRP A 169 -12.65 -8.36 -9.30
N ASP A 170 -11.43 -8.86 -9.43
CA ASP A 170 -10.90 -9.90 -8.55
C ASP A 170 -10.27 -9.21 -7.34
N ALA A 171 -11.05 -9.04 -6.27
CA ALA A 171 -10.64 -8.35 -5.06
C ALA A 171 -10.52 -9.33 -3.88
N LYS A 172 -9.44 -9.23 -3.10
CA LYS A 172 -9.21 -10.12 -1.94
C LYS A 172 -8.21 -9.56 -0.92
N ALA A 173 -8.53 -9.63 0.37
CA ALA A 173 -7.54 -9.50 1.44
C ALA A 173 -6.58 -10.71 1.43
N SER A 174 -5.29 -10.47 1.15
CA SER A 174 -4.27 -11.51 1.00
C SER A 174 -2.86 -10.94 1.07
N SER A 175 -1.94 -11.65 1.71
CA SER A 175 -0.49 -11.37 1.64
C SER A 175 0.22 -12.08 0.49
N ASP A 176 -0.47 -12.82 -0.36
CA ASP A 176 0.14 -13.60 -1.46
C ASP A 176 0.36 -12.79 -2.74
N PHE A 177 0.13 -11.47 -2.72
CA PHE A 177 0.18 -10.66 -3.94
C PHE A 177 1.61 -10.32 -4.40
N ASP A 178 2.64 -10.61 -3.61
CA ASP A 178 4.03 -10.54 -4.07
C ASP A 178 4.26 -11.45 -5.29
N LYS A 179 3.50 -12.55 -5.40
CA LYS A 179 3.57 -13.50 -6.53
C LYS A 179 3.06 -12.89 -7.84
N LEU A 180 2.31 -11.78 -7.76
CA LEU A 180 1.79 -11.04 -8.91
C LEU A 180 2.78 -9.97 -9.40
N ILE A 181 3.84 -9.71 -8.62
CA ILE A 181 4.77 -8.60 -8.85
C ILE A 181 6.08 -9.15 -9.43
N PRO A 182 6.51 -8.69 -10.63
CA PRO A 182 7.79 -9.06 -11.21
C PRO A 182 8.96 -8.71 -10.28
N ALA A 183 10.03 -9.52 -10.31
CA ALA A 183 11.16 -9.37 -9.40
C ALA A 183 11.82 -7.99 -9.47
N GLU A 184 11.87 -7.39 -10.66
CA GLU A 184 12.40 -6.04 -10.88
C GLU A 184 11.62 -4.96 -10.11
N ASN A 185 10.32 -5.19 -9.85
CA ASN A 185 9.40 -4.29 -9.14
C ASN A 185 9.26 -4.62 -7.64
N LYS A 186 10.00 -5.61 -7.12
CA LYS A 186 9.99 -5.91 -5.68
C LYS A 186 11.05 -5.08 -4.96
N TYR A 187 10.71 -3.83 -4.60
CA TYR A 187 11.68 -2.90 -3.97
C TYR A 187 12.18 -3.34 -2.59
N TRP A 188 11.44 -4.25 -1.93
CA TRP A 188 11.80 -4.84 -0.64
C TRP A 188 12.78 -6.01 -0.76
N VAL A 189 13.19 -6.37 -1.98
CA VAL A 189 14.28 -7.34 -2.20
C VAL A 189 15.60 -6.58 -2.19
N VAL A 190 16.40 -6.78 -1.15
CA VAL A 190 17.69 -6.09 -0.96
C VAL A 190 18.81 -7.12 -0.90
N ASN A 191 19.75 -7.08 -1.84
CA ASN A 191 20.88 -8.03 -1.92
C ASN A 191 20.41 -9.50 -1.82
N ASP A 192 19.44 -9.88 -2.64
CA ASP A 192 18.81 -11.22 -2.67
C ASP A 192 18.03 -11.62 -1.39
N MET A 193 17.85 -10.70 -0.44
CA MET A 193 17.02 -10.91 0.75
C MET A 193 15.60 -10.40 0.47
N ASP A 194 14.63 -11.32 0.41
CA ASP A 194 13.22 -10.97 0.19
C ASP A 194 12.51 -10.72 1.53
N PHE A 195 12.35 -9.45 1.89
CA PHE A 195 11.70 -9.04 3.13
C PHE A 195 10.17 -9.23 3.14
N TRP A 196 9.57 -9.78 2.08
CA TRP A 196 8.15 -10.17 2.11
C TRP A 196 7.81 -11.17 3.22
N ILE A 197 8.82 -11.91 3.69
CA ILE A 197 8.73 -12.79 4.86
C ILE A 197 8.19 -12.10 6.12
N LEU A 198 8.22 -10.77 6.21
CA LEU A 198 7.62 -10.00 7.30
C LEU A 198 6.08 -10.04 7.33
N TYR A 199 5.43 -10.52 6.27
CA TYR A 199 4.00 -10.82 6.25
C TYR A 199 3.67 -12.30 6.55
N SER A 200 4.70 -13.15 6.74
CA SER A 200 4.55 -14.59 7.00
C SER A 200 4.38 -14.94 8.47
#